data_AF-A0A2E7HQB7-F1
#
_entry.id   AF-A0A2E7HQB7-F1
#
_cell.length_a   1.000
_cell.length_b   1.000
_cell.length_c   1.000
_cell.angle_alpha   90.00
_cell.angle_beta   90.00
_cell.angle_gamma   90.00
#
_symmetry.space_group_name_H-M   'P 1'
#
loop_
_entity.id
_entity.type
_entity.pdbx_description
1 polymer ?
#
loop_
_entity_poly.entity_id
_entity_poly.type
_entity_poly.pdbx_seq_one_letter_code
_entity_poly.pdbx_strand_id
1 'polypeptide(L)'
;MNGRLHIILGTPDSERRSILSQFTKKNDQPEPSWALLPAELESINMPHSHWTLQEDQFNFTELSDSLDAEYFLFFSNALHLAEQFEAILELLDDEEGLSMGRIILFLNSDLLPEAKQQLLAWIDAAGHFSDAIFFSHRKNENAMAISKCKERFETMRYPLESYVVGSKKTGVLEKVLNTEPRRITHLFDPPDLLDEDDSPQNDPYLAKLANGKRERPAPFPF
;
A
#
# COMPACT_ATOMS: atom_id res chain seq x y z
N MET A 1 1.83 17.88 -8.07
CA MET A 1 2.13 16.53 -8.61
C MET A 1 1.21 16.22 -9.79
N ASN A 2 1.68 15.49 -10.80
CA ASN A 2 0.83 15.07 -11.93
C ASN A 2 1.19 13.65 -12.40
N GLY A 3 0.20 12.77 -12.49
CA GLY A 3 0.37 11.39 -12.92
C GLY A 3 -0.44 10.40 -12.08
N ARG A 4 0.17 9.28 -11.69
CA ARG A 4 -0.48 8.20 -10.96
C ARG A 4 0.25 7.87 -9.66
N LEU A 5 -0.51 7.72 -8.58
CA LEU A 5 -0.01 7.44 -7.24
C LEU A 5 -0.29 6.00 -6.81
N HIS A 6 0.75 5.20 -6.67
CA HIS A 6 0.72 3.86 -6.11
C HIS A 6 1.12 3.89 -4.64
N ILE A 7 0.40 3.13 -3.79
CA ILE A 7 0.72 2.99 -2.37
C ILE A 7 1.39 1.66 -2.11
N ILE A 8 2.55 1.72 -1.45
CA ILE A 8 3.37 0.55 -1.12
C ILE A 8 3.35 0.31 0.39
N LEU A 9 2.49 -0.60 0.80
CA LEU A 9 2.42 -1.09 2.18
C LEU A 9 3.41 -2.24 2.37
N GLY A 10 3.87 -2.45 3.59
CA GLY A 10 4.54 -3.71 3.89
C GLY A 10 5.18 -3.82 5.24
N THR A 11 5.31 -5.06 5.70
CA THR A 11 6.07 -5.36 6.91
C THR A 11 7.56 -5.03 6.70
N PRO A 12 8.34 -4.83 7.78
CA PRO A 12 9.78 -4.81 7.74
C PRO A 12 10.32 -6.01 6.97
N ASP A 13 11.40 -5.75 6.24
CA ASP A 13 12.15 -6.74 5.46
C ASP A 13 11.31 -7.51 4.42
N SER A 14 10.15 -6.97 4.02
CA SER A 14 9.27 -7.56 3.00
C SER A 14 9.79 -7.48 1.56
N GLU A 15 11.02 -7.02 1.35
CA GLU A 15 11.65 -6.82 0.03
C GLU A 15 10.95 -5.81 -0.90
N ARG A 16 9.97 -5.04 -0.39
CA ARG A 16 9.22 -4.04 -1.20
C ARG A 16 10.10 -3.10 -2.02
N ARG A 17 11.19 -2.59 -1.44
CA ARG A 17 12.15 -1.70 -2.13
C ARG A 17 12.93 -2.43 -3.25
N SER A 18 13.45 -3.63 -2.97
CA SER A 18 14.25 -4.36 -3.95
C SER A 18 13.39 -4.83 -5.12
N ILE A 19 12.17 -5.30 -4.86
CA ILE A 19 11.22 -5.73 -5.89
C ILE A 19 10.82 -4.54 -6.78
N LEU A 20 10.49 -3.38 -6.18
CA LEU A 20 10.13 -2.19 -6.95
C LEU A 20 11.29 -1.70 -7.83
N SER A 21 12.52 -1.66 -7.30
CA SER A 21 13.69 -1.24 -8.08
C SER A 21 14.05 -2.17 -9.25
N GLN A 22 13.62 -3.44 -9.22
CA GLN A 22 13.78 -4.36 -10.34
C GLN A 22 12.80 -4.09 -11.47
N PHE A 23 11.63 -3.52 -11.16
CA PHE A 23 10.62 -3.15 -12.14
C PHE A 23 11.09 -1.98 -13.00
N THR A 24 11.61 -0.92 -12.38
CA THR A 24 12.05 0.29 -13.10
C THR A 24 13.32 0.10 -13.93
N LYS A 25 14.14 -0.92 -13.63
CA LYS A 25 15.35 -1.23 -14.40
C LYS A 25 15.11 -2.06 -15.66
N LYS A 26 13.99 -2.78 -15.74
CA LYS A 26 13.76 -3.77 -16.80
C LYS A 26 12.99 -3.23 -17.99
N ASN A 27 12.22 -2.17 -17.78
CA ASN A 27 11.47 -1.53 -18.84
C ASN A 27 12.15 -0.20 -19.18
N ASP A 28 12.35 0.05 -20.48
CA ASP A 28 12.34 1.41 -21.03
C ASP A 28 10.93 1.98 -20.79
N GLN A 29 10.56 2.20 -19.52
CA GLN A 29 9.29 2.83 -19.14
C GLN A 29 9.25 4.18 -19.85
N PRO A 30 8.19 4.49 -20.62
CA PRO A 30 8.07 5.79 -21.26
C PRO A 30 7.89 6.92 -20.23
N GLU A 31 7.37 6.58 -19.05
CA GLU A 31 7.01 7.52 -17.98
C GLU A 31 8.04 7.52 -16.84
N PRO A 32 8.37 8.70 -16.27
CA PRO A 32 9.30 8.80 -15.15
C PRO A 32 8.69 8.19 -13.88
N SER A 33 9.43 7.32 -13.20
CA SER A 33 9.00 6.74 -11.92
C SER A 33 9.75 7.34 -10.73
N TRP A 34 9.02 7.68 -9.67
CA TRP A 34 9.54 8.28 -8.43
C TRP A 34 9.11 7.47 -7.21
N ALA A 35 10.04 7.20 -6.27
CA ALA A 35 9.70 6.64 -4.97
C ALA A 35 9.58 7.74 -3.91
N LEU A 36 8.47 7.74 -3.17
CA LEU A 36 8.24 8.66 -2.06
C LEU A 36 8.42 7.88 -0.76
N LEU A 37 9.55 8.09 -0.10
CA LEU A 37 9.98 7.31 1.05
C LEU A 37 9.73 8.06 2.36
N PRO A 38 9.26 7.41 3.43
CA PRO A 38 9.25 8.03 4.74
C PRO A 38 10.69 8.24 5.22
N ALA A 39 10.91 9.24 6.06
CA ALA A 39 12.24 9.66 6.51
C ALA A 39 13.11 8.54 7.10
N GLU A 40 12.51 7.51 7.71
CA GLU A 40 13.24 6.37 8.29
C GLU A 40 13.73 5.32 7.26
N LEU A 41 13.22 5.36 6.02
CA LEU A 41 13.69 4.43 4.99
C LEU A 41 14.91 4.99 4.25
N GLU A 42 15.93 4.14 4.14
CA GLU A 42 17.09 4.42 3.30
C GLU A 42 16.70 4.54 1.82
N SER A 43 17.56 5.24 1.09
CA SER A 43 17.44 5.44 -0.36
C SER A 43 17.25 4.14 -1.13
N ILE A 44 16.62 4.28 -2.30
CA ILE A 44 16.34 3.20 -3.24
C ILE A 44 17.07 3.50 -4.54
N ASN A 45 17.37 2.45 -5.32
CA ASN A 45 18.02 2.60 -6.63
C ASN A 45 17.01 3.02 -7.72
N MET A 46 16.38 4.17 -7.52
CA MET A 46 15.49 4.90 -8.43
C MET A 46 15.38 6.37 -7.96
N PRO A 47 14.92 7.31 -8.81
CA PRO A 47 14.58 8.67 -8.36
C PRO A 47 13.65 8.60 -7.15
N HIS A 48 13.97 9.35 -6.10
CA HIS A 48 13.21 9.32 -4.87
C HIS A 48 13.25 10.66 -4.14
N SER A 49 12.22 10.87 -3.34
CA SER A 49 12.08 11.99 -2.41
C SER A 49 11.67 11.45 -1.06
N HIS A 50 12.13 12.08 0.01
CA HIS A 50 11.64 11.77 1.35
C HIS A 50 10.38 12.57 1.66
N TRP A 51 9.51 11.99 2.49
CA TRP A 51 8.33 12.63 3.02
C TRP A 51 8.29 12.59 4.55
N THR A 52 7.61 13.58 5.12
CA THR A 52 7.15 13.60 6.52
C THR A 52 5.65 13.87 6.56
N LEU A 53 4.98 13.38 7.60
CA LEU A 53 3.56 13.64 7.82
C LEU A 53 3.42 14.69 8.92
N GLN A 54 2.79 15.82 8.61
CA GLN A 54 2.50 16.91 9.56
C GLN A 54 1.07 17.38 9.34
N GLU A 55 0.28 17.48 10.41
CA GLU A 55 -1.12 17.94 10.35
C GLU A 55 -1.93 17.23 9.26
N ASP A 56 -1.81 15.90 9.18
CA ASP A 56 -2.49 15.04 8.20
C ASP A 56 -2.10 15.31 6.73
N GLN A 57 -0.98 16.01 6.48
CA GLN A 57 -0.49 16.30 5.12
C GLN A 57 0.92 15.77 4.86
N PHE A 58 1.11 15.20 3.66
CA PHE A 58 2.42 14.78 3.19
C PHE A 58 3.27 15.97 2.77
N ASN A 59 4.44 16.10 3.39
CA ASN A 59 5.43 17.12 3.05
C ASN A 59 6.64 16.45 2.40
N PHE A 60 6.86 16.73 1.12
CA PHE A 60 7.95 16.15 0.33
C PHE A 60 9.14 17.10 0.23
N THR A 61 10.37 16.59 0.36
CA THR A 61 11.57 17.45 0.38
C THR A 61 11.97 17.98 -1.01
N GLU A 62 11.92 17.14 -2.05
CA GLU A 62 12.37 17.48 -3.40
C GLU A 62 11.60 16.66 -4.45
N LEU A 63 10.41 17.12 -4.83
CA LEU A 63 9.61 16.50 -5.90
C LEU A 63 9.83 17.25 -7.22
N SER A 64 10.04 16.51 -8.32
CA SER A 64 9.98 17.11 -9.65
C SER A 64 8.55 17.07 -10.18
N ASP A 65 8.06 18.21 -10.70
CA ASP A 65 6.80 18.30 -11.44
C ASP A 65 6.97 17.76 -12.86
N SER A 66 7.21 16.46 -12.96
CA SER A 66 7.11 15.74 -14.24
C SER A 66 5.64 15.43 -14.52
N LEU A 67 5.17 15.80 -15.70
CA LEU A 67 3.86 15.38 -16.20
C LEU A 67 3.86 13.86 -16.43
N ASP A 68 2.72 13.22 -16.14
CA ASP A 68 2.48 11.79 -16.38
C ASP A 68 3.51 10.86 -15.69
N ALA A 69 3.82 11.13 -14.42
CA ALA A 69 4.76 10.33 -13.65
C ALA A 69 4.10 9.21 -12.83
N GLU A 70 4.84 8.13 -12.61
CA GLU A 70 4.45 7.04 -11.72
C GLU A 70 5.08 7.22 -10.34
N TYR A 71 4.26 7.56 -9.35
CA TYR A 71 4.71 7.78 -7.97
C TYR A 71 4.44 6.55 -7.12
N PHE A 72 5.45 6.09 -6.39
CA PHE A 72 5.36 4.96 -5.47
C PHE A 72 5.55 5.45 -4.04
N LEU A 73 4.46 5.73 -3.33
CA LEU A 73 4.49 6.21 -1.95
C LEU A 73 4.55 5.04 -0.98
N PHE A 74 5.65 4.95 -0.24
CA PHE A 74 5.87 3.92 0.76
C PHE A 74 5.28 4.36 2.09
N PHE A 75 4.41 3.55 2.69
CA PHE A 75 3.94 3.84 4.03
C PHE A 75 5.00 3.51 5.09
N SER A 76 5.04 4.37 6.10
CA SER A 76 5.80 4.20 7.33
C SER A 76 5.13 3.15 8.21
N ASN A 77 5.97 2.29 8.82
CA ASN A 77 5.51 1.38 9.86
C ASN A 77 5.51 2.02 11.26
N ALA A 78 6.05 3.23 11.38
CA ALA A 78 6.09 4.01 12.63
C ALA A 78 4.88 4.95 12.78
N LEU A 79 4.02 5.04 11.76
CA LEU A 79 2.80 5.85 11.75
C LEU A 79 1.56 4.97 11.63
N HIS A 80 0.41 5.50 12.05
CA HIS A 80 -0.85 4.78 11.93
C HIS A 80 -1.24 4.61 10.46
N LEU A 81 -1.79 3.44 10.12
CA LEU A 81 -2.24 3.15 8.76
C LEU A 81 -3.37 4.10 8.33
N ALA A 82 -4.32 4.36 9.23
CA ALA A 82 -5.48 5.22 8.97
C ALA A 82 -5.07 6.68 8.70
N GLU A 83 -4.20 7.24 9.53
CA GLU A 83 -3.71 8.62 9.38
C GLU A 83 -2.99 8.81 8.03
N GLN A 84 -2.19 7.83 7.63
CA GLN A 84 -1.53 7.87 6.33
C GLN A 84 -2.53 7.80 5.17
N PHE A 85 -3.61 7.02 5.28
CA PHE A 85 -4.65 6.98 4.24
C PHE A 85 -5.51 8.24 4.19
N GLU A 86 -5.86 8.83 5.32
CA GLU A 86 -6.51 10.15 5.37
C GLU A 86 -5.65 11.20 4.66
N ALA A 87 -4.33 11.21 4.92
CA ALA A 87 -3.41 12.09 4.24
C ALA A 87 -3.29 11.84 2.74
N ILE A 88 -3.58 10.63 2.26
CA ILE A 88 -3.66 10.35 0.81
C ILE A 88 -4.91 10.98 0.21
N LEU A 89 -6.05 10.98 0.91
CA LEU A 89 -7.25 11.66 0.42
C LEU A 89 -7.00 13.14 0.24
N GLU A 90 -6.45 13.80 1.26
CA GLU A 90 -6.09 15.22 1.21
C GLU A 90 -5.11 15.50 0.07
N LEU A 91 -4.09 14.65 -0.11
CA LEU A 91 -3.14 14.77 -1.22
C LEU A 91 -3.80 14.65 -2.60
N LEU A 92 -4.75 13.72 -2.77
CA LEU A 92 -5.45 13.54 -4.05
C LEU A 92 -6.46 14.68 -4.32
N ASP A 93 -7.07 15.24 -3.27
CA ASP A 93 -7.96 16.39 -3.38
C ASP A 93 -7.19 17.69 -3.71
N ASP A 94 -6.00 17.88 -3.14
CA ASP A 94 -5.14 19.05 -3.39
C ASP A 94 -4.45 19.00 -4.78
N GLU A 95 -4.22 17.81 -5.33
CA GLU A 95 -3.46 17.59 -6.56
C GLU A 95 -4.36 17.07 -7.69
N GLU A 96 -5.12 17.97 -8.34
CA GLU A 96 -6.07 17.62 -9.43
C GLU A 96 -5.47 16.77 -10.57
N GLY A 97 -4.15 16.87 -10.79
CA GLY A 97 -3.43 16.10 -11.81
C GLY A 97 -2.99 14.72 -11.35
N LEU A 98 -3.22 14.34 -10.10
CA LEU A 98 -2.79 13.08 -9.50
C LEU A 98 -3.97 12.12 -9.39
N SER A 99 -3.83 10.94 -9.99
CA SER A 99 -4.84 9.88 -9.93
C SER A 99 -4.39 8.74 -9.03
N MET A 100 -5.35 8.09 -8.38
CA MET A 100 -5.05 6.91 -7.58
C MET A 100 -4.71 5.72 -8.48
N GLY A 101 -3.54 5.12 -8.23
CA GLY A 101 -3.07 3.90 -8.86
C GLY A 101 -3.41 2.67 -8.02
N ARG A 102 -2.42 1.79 -7.83
CA ARG A 102 -2.55 0.52 -7.10
C ARG A 102 -2.03 0.60 -5.66
N ILE A 103 -2.70 -0.10 -4.75
CA ILE A 103 -2.26 -0.33 -3.37
C ILE A 103 -1.71 -1.75 -3.28
N ILE A 104 -0.44 -1.88 -2.94
CA ILE A 104 0.27 -3.15 -2.95
C ILE A 104 0.85 -3.43 -1.56
N LEU A 105 0.44 -4.55 -0.99
CA LEU A 105 0.91 -5.03 0.31
C LEU A 105 2.04 -6.05 0.16
N PHE A 106 3.21 -5.74 0.70
CA PHE A 106 4.33 -6.68 0.77
C PHE A 106 4.45 -7.29 2.17
N LEU A 107 4.40 -8.61 2.27
CA LEU A 107 4.55 -9.36 3.51
C LEU A 107 5.84 -10.16 3.52
N ASN A 108 6.65 -9.96 4.57
CA ASN A 108 7.70 -10.88 4.94
C ASN A 108 7.06 -12.17 5.51
N SER A 109 7.13 -13.26 4.75
CA SER A 109 6.47 -14.51 5.13
C SER A 109 7.07 -15.18 6.38
N ASP A 110 8.29 -14.81 6.78
CA ASP A 110 8.90 -15.33 8.01
C ASP A 110 8.15 -14.85 9.27
N LEU A 111 7.38 -13.77 9.19
CA LEU A 111 6.59 -13.23 10.30
C LEU A 111 5.26 -13.99 10.52
N LEU A 112 4.80 -14.76 9.53
CA LEU A 112 3.46 -15.37 9.55
C LEU A 112 3.30 -16.56 10.52
N PRO A 113 4.27 -17.49 10.67
CA PRO A 113 4.09 -18.65 11.54
C PRO A 113 3.82 -18.30 13.00
N GLU A 114 4.41 -17.22 13.49
CA GLU A 114 4.31 -16.74 14.87
C GLU A 114 3.54 -15.42 14.99
N ALA A 115 2.76 -15.07 13.95
CA ALA A 115 2.03 -13.81 13.91
C ALA A 115 1.05 -13.72 15.08
N LYS A 116 1.31 -12.77 15.99
CA LYS A 116 0.39 -12.42 17.07
C LYS A 116 -0.85 -11.73 16.51
N GLN A 117 -1.93 -11.71 17.30
CA GLN A 117 -3.19 -11.06 16.93
C GLN A 117 -3.01 -9.61 16.48
N GLN A 118 -2.06 -8.88 17.07
CA GLN A 118 -1.71 -7.51 16.67
C GLN A 118 -1.26 -7.43 15.20
N LEU A 119 -0.29 -8.26 14.80
CA LEU A 119 0.19 -8.30 13.42
C LEU A 119 -0.91 -8.77 12.46
N LEU A 120 -1.69 -9.78 12.84
CA LEU A 120 -2.81 -10.24 12.02
C LEU A 120 -3.86 -9.14 11.82
N ALA A 121 -4.19 -8.37 12.86
CA ALA A 121 -5.13 -7.25 12.77
C ALA A 121 -4.60 -6.13 11.88
N TRP A 122 -3.29 -5.85 11.92
CA TRP A 122 -2.68 -4.91 10.98
C TRP A 122 -2.68 -5.45 9.54
N ILE A 123 -2.40 -6.74 9.33
CA ILE A 123 -2.46 -7.39 8.01
C ILE A 123 -3.88 -7.30 7.44
N ASP A 124 -4.91 -7.52 8.25
CA ASP A 124 -6.30 -7.38 7.82
C ASP A 124 -6.62 -5.96 7.38
N ALA A 125 -6.16 -4.96 8.15
CA ALA A 125 -6.34 -3.56 7.82
C ALA A 125 -5.61 -3.18 6.53
N ALA A 126 -4.34 -3.55 6.40
CA ALA A 126 -3.57 -3.30 5.18
C ALA A 126 -4.19 -4.01 3.97
N GLY A 127 -4.67 -5.24 4.15
CA GLY A 127 -5.35 -6.01 3.09
C GLY A 127 -6.69 -5.40 2.65
N HIS A 128 -7.40 -4.70 3.54
CA HIS A 128 -8.65 -3.99 3.22
C HIS A 128 -8.44 -2.90 2.16
N PHE A 129 -7.35 -2.17 2.29
CA PHE A 129 -7.01 -1.12 1.31
C PHE A 129 -6.31 -1.66 0.06
N SER A 130 -5.79 -2.88 0.08
CA SER A 130 -4.88 -3.38 -0.95
C SER A 130 -5.57 -4.04 -2.14
N ASP A 131 -4.98 -3.89 -3.33
CA ASP A 131 -5.38 -4.62 -4.53
C ASP A 131 -4.62 -5.93 -4.71
N ALA A 132 -3.38 -5.98 -4.22
CA ALA A 132 -2.52 -7.14 -4.35
C ALA A 132 -1.66 -7.34 -3.11
N ILE A 133 -1.37 -8.61 -2.82
CA ILE A 133 -0.48 -9.03 -1.74
C ILE A 133 0.69 -9.87 -2.26
N PHE A 134 1.89 -9.48 -1.87
CA PHE A 134 3.15 -10.08 -2.28
C PHE A 134 3.81 -10.72 -1.06
N PHE A 135 4.02 -12.04 -1.11
CA PHE A 135 4.68 -12.82 -0.07
C PHE A 135 6.16 -12.99 -0.45
N SER A 136 7.08 -12.32 0.28
CA SER A 136 8.53 -12.51 0.16
C SER A 136 9.02 -13.59 1.13
N HIS A 137 10.29 -13.99 1.01
CA HIS A 137 10.93 -14.98 1.91
C HIS A 137 10.18 -16.32 2.02
N ARG A 138 9.55 -16.78 0.93
CA ARG A 138 8.86 -18.08 0.95
C ARG A 138 9.86 -19.22 1.16
N LYS A 139 9.62 -20.00 2.21
CA LYS A 139 10.35 -21.22 2.58
C LYS A 139 9.35 -22.38 2.71
N ASN A 140 9.85 -23.59 2.90
CA ASN A 140 8.97 -24.73 3.12
C ASN A 140 8.27 -24.65 4.48
N GLU A 141 8.94 -24.12 5.51
CA GLU A 141 8.43 -23.98 6.87
C GLU A 141 7.25 -22.99 7.00
N ASN A 142 7.26 -21.90 6.21
CA ASN A 142 6.21 -20.88 6.25
C ASN A 142 5.11 -21.07 5.18
N ALA A 143 5.21 -22.10 4.33
CA ALA A 143 4.26 -22.34 3.24
C ALA A 143 2.80 -22.53 3.71
N MET A 144 2.61 -23.22 4.85
CA MET A 144 1.29 -23.40 5.45
C MET A 144 0.75 -22.07 6.01
N ALA A 145 1.60 -21.24 6.62
CA ALA A 145 1.19 -19.94 7.15
C ALA A 145 0.79 -18.97 6.03
N ILE A 146 1.52 -18.95 4.91
CA ILE A 146 1.14 -18.22 3.69
C ILE A 146 -0.24 -18.68 3.19
N SER A 147 -0.45 -20.00 3.11
CA SER A 147 -1.72 -20.56 2.61
C SER A 147 -2.90 -20.16 3.49
N LYS A 148 -2.75 -20.20 4.83
CA LYS A 148 -3.77 -19.73 5.77
C LYS A 148 -4.05 -18.22 5.65
N CYS A 149 -3.02 -17.43 5.39
CA CYS A 149 -3.18 -15.98 5.17
C CYS A 149 -4.00 -15.71 3.89
N LYS A 150 -3.74 -16.44 2.81
CA LYS A 150 -4.54 -16.35 1.57
C LYS A 150 -6.00 -16.78 1.81
N GLU A 151 -6.21 -17.94 2.44
CA GLU A 151 -7.53 -18.47 2.77
C GLU A 151 -8.34 -17.50 3.65
N ARG A 152 -7.67 -16.77 4.55
CA ARG A 152 -8.30 -15.73 5.38
C ARG A 152 -8.92 -14.63 4.52
N PHE A 153 -8.18 -14.07 3.56
CA PHE A 153 -8.71 -13.04 2.66
C PHE A 153 -9.79 -13.57 1.72
N GLU A 154 -9.65 -14.81 1.24
CA GLU A 154 -10.68 -15.48 0.44
C GLU A 154 -11.98 -15.67 1.24
N THR A 155 -11.88 -16.06 2.52
CA THR A 155 -13.03 -16.21 3.42
C THR A 155 -13.72 -14.88 3.69
N MET A 156 -12.95 -13.80 3.84
CA MET A 156 -13.45 -12.43 3.94
C MET A 156 -13.96 -11.86 2.61
N ARG A 157 -13.83 -12.61 1.50
CA ARG A 157 -14.24 -12.24 0.14
C ARG A 157 -13.51 -11.02 -0.42
N TYR A 158 -12.27 -10.80 -0.01
CA TYR A 158 -11.49 -9.68 -0.54
C TYR A 158 -11.07 -9.97 -1.99
N PRO A 159 -11.23 -9.03 -2.93
CA PRO A 159 -10.84 -9.21 -4.34
C PRO A 159 -9.32 -9.18 -4.59
N LEU A 160 -8.54 -9.25 -3.50
CA LEU A 160 -7.09 -9.13 -3.41
C LEU A 160 -6.33 -10.21 -4.21
N GLU A 161 -5.49 -9.79 -5.15
CA GLU A 161 -4.63 -10.70 -5.91
C GLU A 161 -3.43 -11.19 -5.06
N SER A 162 -3.12 -12.49 -5.05
CA SER A 162 -2.07 -13.03 -4.17
C SER A 162 -0.86 -13.65 -4.91
N TYR A 163 0.33 -13.11 -4.65
CA TYR A 163 1.57 -13.49 -5.32
C TYR A 163 2.63 -13.97 -4.35
N VAL A 164 3.28 -15.09 -4.66
CA VAL A 164 4.47 -15.54 -3.94
C VAL A 164 5.70 -15.16 -4.76
N VAL A 165 6.50 -14.25 -4.21
CA VAL A 165 7.71 -13.76 -4.85
C VAL A 165 8.81 -14.79 -4.64
N GLY A 166 9.24 -15.40 -5.73
CA GLY A 166 10.46 -16.20 -5.76
C GLY A 166 11.56 -15.41 -6.44
N SER A 167 12.81 -15.67 -6.07
CA SER A 167 14.02 -15.04 -6.63
C SER A 167 14.16 -15.09 -8.16
N LYS A 168 13.31 -15.85 -8.85
CA LYS A 168 13.32 -16.04 -10.32
C LYS A 168 12.10 -15.48 -11.05
N LYS A 169 11.06 -14.97 -10.35
CA LYS A 169 9.83 -14.48 -10.99
C LYS A 169 9.90 -12.98 -11.21
N THR A 170 10.45 -12.57 -12.35
CA THR A 170 10.45 -11.16 -12.76
C THR A 170 9.21 -10.85 -13.59
N GLY A 171 8.61 -9.65 -13.44
CA GLY A 171 7.47 -9.18 -14.25
C GLY A 171 6.09 -9.30 -13.60
N VAL A 172 5.98 -9.87 -12.40
CA VAL A 172 4.68 -9.96 -11.69
C VAL A 172 4.17 -8.57 -11.29
N LEU A 173 5.06 -7.67 -10.85
CA LEU A 173 4.70 -6.31 -10.46
C LEU A 173 4.16 -5.51 -11.65
N GLU A 174 4.76 -5.65 -12.84
CA GLU A 174 4.28 -5.02 -14.06
C GLU A 174 2.86 -5.43 -14.40
N LYS A 175 2.56 -6.73 -14.29
CA LYS A 175 1.20 -7.22 -14.50
C LYS A 175 0.21 -6.60 -13.51
N VAL A 176 0.61 -6.42 -12.25
CA VAL A 176 -0.24 -5.80 -11.23
C VAL A 176 -0.43 -4.31 -11.51
N LEU A 177 0.60 -3.58 -11.95
CA LEU A 177 0.47 -2.15 -12.21
C LEU A 177 -0.39 -1.86 -13.46
N ASN A 178 -0.39 -2.78 -14.44
CA ASN A 178 -1.15 -2.64 -15.69
C ASN A 178 -2.60 -3.14 -15.63
N THR A 179 -3.08 -3.60 -14.47
CA THR A 179 -4.47 -4.04 -14.30
C THR A 179 -5.29 -3.03 -13.51
N GLU A 180 -6.61 -3.08 -13.70
CA GLU A 180 -7.55 -2.27 -12.92
C GLU A 180 -7.43 -2.58 -11.41
N PRO A 181 -7.63 -1.57 -10.53
CA PRO A 181 -7.75 -1.77 -9.09
C PRO A 181 -8.77 -2.85 -8.71
N ARG A 182 -8.45 -3.60 -7.65
CA ARG A 182 -9.26 -4.71 -7.12
C ARG A 182 -9.17 -4.71 -5.61
N ARG A 183 -9.73 -3.67 -4.99
CA ARG A 183 -9.77 -3.50 -3.52
C ARG A 183 -11.22 -3.52 -3.02
N ILE A 184 -11.40 -3.78 -1.72
CA ILE A 184 -12.72 -3.81 -1.09
C ILE A 184 -13.17 -2.43 -0.63
N THR A 185 -12.23 -1.55 -0.28
CA THR A 185 -12.53 -0.17 0.10
C THR A 185 -12.99 0.64 -1.12
N HIS A 186 -13.97 1.50 -0.90
CA HIS A 186 -14.49 2.45 -1.88
C HIS A 186 -13.89 3.86 -1.71
N LEU A 187 -12.88 3.99 -0.84
CA LEU A 187 -12.26 5.24 -0.42
C LEU A 187 -11.82 6.18 -1.55
N PHE A 188 -11.47 5.63 -2.71
CA PHE A 188 -10.91 6.38 -3.84
C PHE A 188 -11.84 6.42 -5.05
N ASP A 189 -13.07 5.91 -4.89
CA ASP A 189 -14.05 5.95 -5.96
C ASP A 189 -14.68 7.35 -6.03
N PRO A 190 -15.08 7.81 -7.23
CA PRO A 190 -15.73 9.10 -7.39
C PRO A 190 -16.96 9.26 -6.48
N PRO A 191 -17.14 10.39 -5.78
CA PRO A 191 -18.25 10.58 -4.82
C PRO A 191 -19.64 10.42 -5.43
N ASP A 192 -19.80 10.65 -6.73
CA ASP A 192 -21.06 10.46 -7.47
C ASP A 192 -21.41 8.99 -7.74
N LEU A 193 -20.45 8.08 -7.55
CA LEU A 193 -20.63 6.63 -7.66
C LEU A 193 -20.82 5.94 -6.31
N LEU A 194 -20.65 6.67 -5.20
CA LEU A 194 -20.74 6.15 -3.84
C LEU A 194 -22.16 6.26 -3.28
N ASP A 195 -22.63 5.18 -2.65
CA ASP A 195 -23.74 5.26 -1.71
C ASP A 195 -23.27 5.93 -0.41
N GLU A 196 -24.18 6.47 0.40
CA GLU A 196 -23.83 7.15 1.66
C GLU A 196 -23.00 6.25 2.59
N ASP A 197 -23.30 4.95 2.63
CA ASP A 197 -22.61 3.96 3.47
C ASP A 197 -21.18 3.65 2.98
N ASP A 198 -20.85 3.94 1.73
CA ASP A 198 -19.53 3.66 1.12
C ASP A 198 -18.58 4.86 1.18
N SER A 199 -18.99 5.95 1.84
CA SER A 199 -18.17 7.15 1.96
C SER A 199 -16.89 6.90 2.80
N PRO A 200 -15.82 7.69 2.58
CA PRO A 200 -14.59 7.61 3.39
C PRO A 200 -14.83 7.68 4.90
N GLN A 201 -15.85 8.43 5.34
CA GLN A 201 -16.17 8.59 6.77
C GLN A 201 -16.81 7.34 7.38
N ASN A 202 -17.33 6.44 6.54
CA ASN A 202 -17.98 5.19 6.93
C ASN A 202 -17.08 3.97 6.70
N ASP A 203 -15.90 4.12 6.08
CA ASP A 203 -14.93 3.02 5.97
C ASP A 203 -14.57 2.49 7.37
N PRO A 204 -14.66 1.18 7.66
CA PRO A 204 -14.49 0.65 9.00
C PRO A 204 -13.18 1.05 9.69
N TYR A 205 -12.11 1.25 8.91
CA TYR A 205 -10.79 1.58 9.43
C TYR A 205 -10.54 3.09 9.53
N LEU A 206 -11.37 3.92 8.90
CA LEU A 206 -11.30 5.39 8.97
C LEU A 206 -12.43 6.01 9.82
N ALA A 207 -13.59 5.37 9.92
CA ALA A 207 -14.72 5.86 10.71
C ALA A 207 -14.33 6.13 12.17
N LYS A 208 -14.69 7.33 12.67
CA LYS A 208 -14.46 7.75 14.06
C LYS A 208 -15.77 7.71 14.83
N LEU A 209 -15.75 7.09 16.01
CA LEU A 209 -16.83 7.14 16.99
C LEU A 209 -16.91 8.54 17.62
N ALA A 210 -18.02 8.85 18.30
CA ALA A 210 -18.24 10.14 18.98
C ALA A 210 -17.17 10.51 20.03
N ASN A 211 -16.40 9.53 20.51
CA ASN A 211 -15.27 9.75 21.42
C ASN A 211 -13.93 10.03 20.70
N GLY A 212 -13.95 10.20 19.37
CA GLY A 212 -12.79 10.44 18.53
C GLY A 212 -11.96 9.19 18.20
N LYS A 213 -12.26 8.02 18.77
CA LYS A 213 -11.54 6.77 18.46
C LYS A 213 -12.08 6.13 17.18
N ARG A 214 -11.22 5.39 16.49
CA ARG A 214 -11.64 4.59 15.31
C ARG A 214 -12.64 3.51 15.72
N GLU A 215 -13.60 3.25 14.86
CA GLU A 215 -14.52 2.12 15.00
C GLU A 215 -13.76 0.79 14.96
N ARG A 216 -12.93 0.59 13.92
CA ARG A 216 -12.00 -0.55 13.83
C ARG A 216 -10.55 -0.05 13.79
N PRO A 217 -9.86 0.04 14.94
CA PRO A 217 -8.47 0.51 14.96
C PRO A 217 -7.53 -0.49 14.28
N ALA A 218 -6.69 0.02 13.37
CA ALA A 218 -5.53 -0.71 12.87
C ALA A 218 -4.35 -0.51 13.86
N PRO A 219 -3.87 -1.56 14.55
CA PRO A 219 -2.76 -1.42 15.50
C PRO A 219 -1.45 -1.14 14.76
N PHE A 220 -0.45 -0.61 15.46
CA PHE A 220 0.92 -0.63 14.94
C PHE A 220 1.37 -2.07 14.70
N PRO A 221 2.09 -2.35 13.61
CA PRO A 221 2.48 -3.73 13.31
C PRO A 221 3.69 -4.21 14.13
N PHE A 222 4.52 -3.30 14.66
CA PHE A 222 5.76 -3.59 15.39
C PHE A 222 5.98 -2.63 16.56
#